data_AF-A0AAP5H6E7-F1
#
_entry.id   AF-A0AAP5H6E7-F1
#
_cell.length_a   1.000
_cell.length_b   1.000
_cell.length_c   1.000
_cell.angle_alpha   90.00
_cell.angle_beta   90.00
_cell.angle_gamma   90.00
#
_symmetry.space_group_name_H-M   'P 1'
#
loop_
_entity.id
_entity.type
_entity.pdbx_description
1 polymer ?
#
loop_
_entity_poly.entity_id
_entity_poly.type
_entity_poly.pdbx_seq_one_letter_code
_entity_poly.pdbx_strand_id
1 'polypeptide(L)'
;MREQILKKERNLMINSRIIEEYPWLEKQLLANEKVSIEQIDEEHKNSFRYVVPYILKQCGEEWKGDESVLNPIEDLGDKRRPCSLCGTPNKYIYYIENRMNGIKLNVGRDCVEEFVDIKLISEGMSRNKLIKRAQELRRMNEINEKFPGIQNEIDAWLLKVEKYPIVIPNYIKDPYNHKVRTISGIYNDYLKGKGKKDEIVFSQIEEFIQKEHIFIEQFEDYINKNSDNPFIATRKMIRWLEDRKEPEIIDFLNDAGKITLVSVSRVWEKEYFEKQYNQITILFSTLGLNVLRFDDDNNHIVFAVGTNKINLILPYEKFLSFFGPLLIGENPFAAFNLQNVIKVSKEEDFMSIYHFVDQFRKSIKNWGIGLRETDSSIDQSIVYIKEKKSKLYVQVRVQELFKYAKGIVFGLGKPTRYDLEQFITQVPGKRYTKEEIRELNNIVRNMERKPLKIN
;
A
#
# COMPACT_ATOMS: atom_id res chain seq x y z
N MET A 1 26.84 -60.49 -28.49
CA MET A 1 28.06 -59.84 -29.00
C MET A 1 27.65 -58.71 -29.91
N ARG A 2 28.45 -57.64 -30.00
CA ARG A 2 28.08 -56.49 -30.82
C ARG A 2 28.46 -56.72 -32.27
N GLU A 3 27.49 -56.58 -33.15
CA GLU A 3 27.65 -56.81 -34.60
C GLU A 3 27.38 -55.56 -35.42
N GLN A 4 26.78 -54.53 -34.82
CA GLN A 4 26.46 -53.27 -35.49
C GLN A 4 26.55 -52.06 -34.55
N ILE A 5 26.84 -50.89 -35.13
CA ILE A 5 26.68 -49.56 -34.54
C ILE A 5 25.53 -48.86 -35.27
N LEU A 6 24.50 -48.46 -34.52
CA LEU A 6 23.34 -47.75 -35.03
C LEU A 6 23.65 -46.26 -35.22
N LYS A 7 22.86 -45.58 -36.06
CA LYS A 7 23.00 -44.15 -36.37
C LYS A 7 23.10 -43.27 -35.12
N LYS A 8 22.27 -43.54 -34.10
CA LYS A 8 22.27 -42.83 -32.81
C LYS A 8 23.63 -42.90 -32.12
N GLU A 9 24.18 -44.09 -32.06
CA GLU A 9 25.44 -44.41 -31.37
C GLU A 9 26.61 -43.85 -32.17
N ARG A 10 26.58 -44.00 -33.50
CA ARG A 10 27.55 -43.40 -34.42
C ARG A 10 27.63 -41.89 -34.27
N ASN A 11 26.49 -41.21 -34.24
CA ASN A 11 26.44 -39.76 -34.07
C ASN A 11 26.89 -39.29 -32.69
N LEU A 12 26.63 -40.08 -31.63
CA LEU A 12 27.16 -39.80 -30.31
C LEU A 12 28.70 -39.92 -30.29
N MET A 13 29.22 -41.01 -30.86
CA MET A 13 30.66 -41.31 -30.88
C MET A 13 31.47 -40.30 -31.70
N ILE A 14 30.99 -39.88 -32.87
CA ILE A 14 31.71 -38.91 -33.73
C ILE A 14 31.86 -37.55 -33.05
N ASN A 15 30.93 -37.17 -32.17
CA ASN A 15 30.98 -35.89 -31.46
C ASN A 15 31.65 -36.01 -30.07
N SER A 16 32.13 -37.21 -29.70
CA SER A 16 32.79 -37.49 -28.44
C SER A 16 34.30 -37.29 -28.53
N ARG A 17 34.95 -36.88 -27.44
CA ARG A 17 36.40 -36.62 -27.43
C ARG A 17 37.19 -37.92 -27.47
N ILE A 18 36.74 -38.97 -26.79
CA ILE A 18 37.42 -40.26 -26.74
C ILE A 18 37.60 -40.93 -28.11
N ILE A 19 36.82 -40.54 -29.13
CA ILE A 19 36.96 -41.12 -30.47
C ILE A 19 38.29 -40.77 -31.14
N GLU A 20 38.89 -39.63 -30.76
CA GLU A 20 40.19 -39.17 -31.24
C GLU A 20 41.32 -40.16 -30.90
N GLU A 21 41.15 -40.98 -29.85
CA GLU A 21 42.09 -42.04 -29.45
C GLU A 21 41.98 -43.29 -30.34
N TYR A 22 40.94 -43.38 -31.18
CA TYR A 22 40.68 -44.53 -32.07
C TYR A 22 40.48 -44.10 -33.54
N PRO A 23 41.52 -43.62 -34.24
CA PRO A 23 41.41 -43.07 -35.61
C PRO A 23 40.82 -44.05 -36.63
N TRP A 24 41.08 -45.35 -36.48
CA TRP A 24 40.52 -46.39 -37.35
C TRP A 24 38.99 -46.45 -37.23
N LEU A 25 38.47 -46.32 -36.01
CA LEU A 25 37.03 -46.38 -35.72
C LEU A 25 36.35 -45.09 -36.15
N GLU A 26 36.97 -43.94 -35.88
CA GLU A 26 36.51 -42.63 -36.34
C GLU A 26 36.33 -42.61 -37.86
N LYS A 27 37.32 -43.09 -38.61
CA LYS A 27 37.26 -43.19 -40.08
C LYS A 27 36.07 -44.01 -40.55
N GLN A 28 35.81 -45.16 -39.91
CA GLN A 28 34.70 -46.03 -40.26
C GLN A 28 33.33 -45.42 -39.93
N LEU A 29 33.23 -44.70 -38.80
CA LEU A 29 32.03 -43.98 -38.40
C LEU A 29 31.73 -42.80 -39.33
N LEU A 30 32.74 -42.05 -39.76
CA LEU A 30 32.57 -40.92 -40.70
C LEU A 30 32.11 -41.40 -42.08
N ALA A 31 32.63 -42.53 -42.56
CA ALA A 31 32.32 -43.08 -43.88
C ALA A 31 30.92 -43.72 -43.98
N ASN A 32 30.32 -44.18 -42.87
CA ASN A 32 29.09 -44.96 -42.89
C ASN A 32 28.02 -44.42 -41.92
N GLU A 33 26.76 -44.44 -42.34
CA GLU A 33 25.63 -44.05 -41.48
C GLU A 33 25.30 -45.13 -40.42
N LYS A 34 25.58 -46.39 -40.75
CA LYS A 34 25.55 -47.56 -39.85
C LYS A 34 26.79 -48.38 -40.12
N VAL A 35 27.46 -48.84 -39.08
CA VAL A 35 28.69 -49.64 -39.21
C VAL A 35 28.38 -51.07 -38.80
N SER A 36 28.51 -52.01 -39.74
CA SER A 36 28.37 -53.44 -39.50
C SER A 36 29.73 -54.10 -39.43
N ILE A 37 29.86 -55.19 -38.67
CA ILE A 37 31.14 -55.88 -38.50
C ILE A 37 31.73 -56.41 -39.81
N GLU A 38 30.90 -56.70 -40.81
CA GLU A 38 31.33 -57.13 -42.15
C GLU A 38 32.09 -56.05 -42.91
N GLN A 39 31.92 -54.78 -42.52
CA GLN A 39 32.56 -53.61 -43.14
C GLN A 39 33.87 -53.23 -42.44
N ILE A 40 34.22 -53.93 -41.35
CA ILE A 40 35.42 -53.69 -40.56
C ILE A 40 36.55 -54.61 -41.07
N ASP A 41 37.74 -54.03 -41.24
CA ASP A 41 38.94 -54.77 -41.61
C ASP A 41 39.22 -55.91 -40.61
N GLU A 42 39.70 -57.06 -41.09
CA GLU A 42 39.91 -58.28 -40.26
C GLU A 42 40.71 -58.01 -38.99
N GLU A 43 41.74 -57.16 -39.08
CA GLU A 43 42.59 -56.78 -37.95
C GLU A 43 41.83 -56.06 -36.82
N HIS A 44 40.72 -55.38 -37.14
CA HIS A 44 39.93 -54.59 -36.19
C HIS A 44 38.64 -55.29 -35.74
N LYS A 45 38.28 -56.46 -36.29
CA LYS A 45 37.01 -57.16 -35.95
C LYS A 45 36.93 -57.59 -34.49
N ASN A 46 38.03 -58.03 -33.89
CA ASN A 46 38.07 -58.35 -32.46
C ASN A 46 37.86 -57.11 -31.59
N SER A 47 38.54 -56.00 -31.91
CA SER A 47 38.35 -54.71 -31.24
C SER A 47 36.91 -54.21 -31.40
N PHE A 48 36.29 -54.42 -32.56
CA PHE A 48 34.88 -54.07 -32.79
C PHE A 48 33.91 -54.88 -31.90
N ARG A 49 34.14 -56.18 -31.72
CA ARG A 49 33.26 -57.03 -30.89
C ARG A 49 33.38 -56.74 -29.40
N TYR A 50 34.61 -56.51 -28.94
CA TYR A 50 34.92 -56.52 -27.50
C TYR A 50 35.27 -55.14 -26.94
N VAL A 51 35.90 -54.25 -27.69
CA VAL A 51 36.39 -52.95 -27.20
C VAL A 51 35.37 -51.83 -27.47
N VAL A 52 34.78 -51.79 -28.68
CA VAL A 52 33.77 -50.77 -29.05
C VAL A 52 32.60 -50.65 -28.06
N PRO A 53 32.06 -51.73 -27.45
CA PRO A 53 31.05 -51.59 -26.41
C PRO A 53 31.52 -50.75 -25.20
N TYR A 54 32.79 -50.86 -24.80
CA TYR A 54 33.36 -50.05 -23.72
C TYR A 54 33.60 -48.62 -24.16
N ILE A 55 34.12 -48.41 -25.38
CA ILE A 55 34.28 -47.06 -25.97
C ILE A 55 32.93 -46.36 -26.00
N LEU A 56 31.87 -47.01 -26.50
CA LEU A 56 30.53 -46.39 -26.54
C LEU A 56 30.03 -46.03 -25.14
N LYS A 57 30.27 -46.88 -24.15
CA LYS A 57 29.91 -46.58 -22.76
C LYS A 57 30.62 -45.33 -22.27
N GLN A 58 31.93 -45.22 -22.52
CA GLN A 58 32.73 -44.05 -22.16
C GLN A 58 32.27 -42.80 -22.93
N CYS A 59 31.96 -42.91 -24.22
CA CYS A 59 31.35 -41.81 -24.97
C CYS A 59 30.09 -41.33 -24.25
N GLY A 60 29.18 -42.24 -23.86
CA GLY A 60 27.96 -41.90 -23.13
C GLY A 60 28.20 -41.13 -21.82
N GLU A 61 29.29 -41.45 -21.10
CA GLU A 61 29.68 -40.78 -19.86
C GLU A 61 30.23 -39.35 -20.07
N GLU A 62 30.67 -39.01 -21.30
CA GLU A 62 31.08 -37.65 -21.64
C GLU A 62 29.90 -36.67 -21.75
N TRP A 63 28.71 -37.17 -22.05
CA TRP A 63 27.53 -36.33 -22.34
C TRP A 63 26.68 -36.10 -21.09
N LYS A 64 26.15 -34.89 -20.98
CA LYS A 64 25.11 -34.53 -20.01
C LYS A 64 24.06 -33.65 -20.65
N GLY A 65 22.97 -33.40 -19.93
CA GLY A 65 22.05 -32.33 -20.29
C GLY A 65 22.74 -30.98 -20.25
N ASP A 66 22.37 -30.10 -21.19
CA ASP A 66 22.81 -28.72 -21.15
C ASP A 66 22.14 -28.01 -19.96
N GLU A 67 22.91 -27.82 -18.88
CA GLU A 67 22.49 -27.12 -17.66
C GLU A 67 22.65 -25.59 -17.78
N SER A 68 23.27 -25.10 -18.86
CA SER A 68 23.52 -23.66 -19.04
C SER A 68 22.29 -22.87 -19.50
N VAL A 69 21.20 -23.56 -19.86
CA VAL A 69 19.96 -22.97 -20.35
C VAL A 69 18.89 -22.92 -19.26
N LEU A 70 18.35 -21.71 -19.04
CA LEU A 70 17.29 -21.42 -18.06
C LEU A 70 15.99 -22.21 -18.31
N ASN A 71 15.76 -22.60 -19.58
CA ASN A 71 14.71 -23.53 -19.99
C ASN A 71 15.32 -24.66 -20.83
N PRO A 72 15.36 -25.91 -20.35
CA PRO A 72 16.03 -27.03 -21.02
C PRO A 72 15.23 -27.61 -22.22
N ILE A 73 14.07 -27.01 -22.53
CA ILE A 73 13.19 -27.44 -23.62
C ILE A 73 12.85 -26.24 -24.49
N GLU A 74 13.09 -26.36 -25.79
CA GLU A 74 12.62 -25.44 -26.83
C GLU A 74 11.35 -26.03 -27.49
N ASP A 75 10.28 -25.24 -27.60
CA ASP A 75 9.07 -25.61 -28.35
C ASP A 75 9.05 -24.93 -29.73
N LEU A 76 9.12 -25.72 -30.79
CA LEU A 76 9.12 -25.26 -32.18
C LEU A 76 7.70 -24.98 -32.74
N GLY A 77 6.64 -25.19 -31.97
CA GLY A 77 5.26 -25.00 -32.42
C GLY A 77 4.86 -26.03 -33.50
N ASP A 78 4.58 -25.55 -34.70
CA ASP A 78 4.22 -26.41 -35.86
C ASP A 78 5.45 -26.93 -36.61
N LYS A 79 6.61 -26.31 -36.42
CA LYS A 79 7.87 -26.75 -37.03
C LYS A 79 8.40 -28.02 -36.34
N ARG A 80 9.25 -28.76 -37.04
CA ARG A 80 9.95 -29.94 -36.51
C ARG A 80 11.42 -29.86 -36.85
N ARG A 81 12.31 -30.14 -35.89
CA ARG A 81 13.76 -30.24 -36.11
C ARG A 81 14.19 -31.70 -35.87
N PRO A 82 14.99 -32.31 -36.76
CA PRO A 82 15.46 -33.67 -36.57
C PRO A 82 16.45 -33.74 -35.39
N CYS A 83 16.39 -34.83 -34.63
CA CYS A 83 17.35 -35.14 -33.56
C CYS A 83 18.74 -35.39 -34.16
N SER A 84 19.78 -34.74 -33.64
CA SER A 84 21.17 -34.92 -34.10
C SER A 84 21.66 -36.36 -33.92
N LEU A 85 21.13 -37.09 -32.94
CA LEU A 85 21.51 -38.49 -32.71
C LEU A 85 20.75 -39.45 -33.64
N CYS A 86 19.42 -39.54 -33.51
CA CYS A 86 18.63 -40.56 -34.23
C CYS A 86 17.99 -40.08 -35.55
N GLY A 87 17.93 -38.77 -35.80
CA GLY A 87 17.28 -38.18 -36.99
C GLY A 87 15.76 -38.01 -36.90
N THR A 88 15.09 -38.49 -35.85
CA THR A 88 13.63 -38.36 -35.71
C THR A 88 13.22 -36.87 -35.67
N PRO A 89 12.20 -36.43 -36.46
CA PRO A 89 11.65 -35.09 -36.39
C PRO A 89 10.95 -34.81 -35.05
N ASN A 90 11.36 -33.79 -34.32
CA ASN A 90 10.84 -33.47 -32.99
C ASN A 90 10.25 -32.06 -32.93
N LYS A 91 9.15 -31.90 -32.18
CA LYS A 91 8.55 -30.60 -31.83
C LYS A 91 9.29 -29.95 -30.67
N TYR A 92 9.52 -30.74 -29.62
CA TYR A 92 10.22 -30.33 -28.41
C TYR A 92 11.68 -30.74 -28.54
N ILE A 93 12.57 -29.75 -28.49
CA ILE A 93 14.00 -29.94 -28.64
C ILE A 93 14.67 -29.79 -27.27
N TYR A 94 15.55 -30.74 -26.99
CA TYR A 94 16.40 -30.75 -25.81
C TYR A 94 17.84 -30.56 -26.27
N TYR A 95 18.71 -30.12 -25.36
CA TYR A 95 20.13 -29.96 -25.64
C TYR A 95 20.96 -30.84 -24.69
N ILE A 96 21.94 -31.53 -25.27
CA ILE A 96 22.99 -32.22 -24.52
C ILE A 96 24.33 -31.57 -24.83
N GLU A 97 25.22 -31.57 -23.85
CA GLU A 97 26.55 -31.00 -23.93
C GLU A 97 27.59 -32.05 -23.53
N ASN A 98 28.66 -32.12 -24.31
CA ASN A 98 29.81 -32.94 -23.98
C ASN A 98 30.72 -32.20 -22.99
N ARG A 99 30.98 -32.80 -21.83
CA ARG A 99 31.75 -32.22 -20.73
C ARG A 99 33.24 -32.02 -21.06
N MET A 100 33.74 -32.72 -22.08
CA MET A 100 35.16 -32.82 -22.40
C MET A 100 35.59 -31.88 -23.53
N ASN A 101 34.68 -31.57 -24.47
CA ASN A 101 34.94 -30.71 -25.62
C ASN A 101 33.93 -29.55 -25.80
N GLY A 102 32.87 -29.48 -24.98
CA GLY A 102 31.88 -28.41 -25.01
C GLY A 102 30.91 -28.44 -26.20
N ILE A 103 30.94 -29.48 -27.04
CA ILE A 103 30.03 -29.61 -28.18
C ILE A 103 28.59 -29.78 -27.67
N LYS A 104 27.67 -29.03 -28.29
CA LYS A 104 26.23 -29.08 -27.99
C LYS A 104 25.45 -29.70 -29.13
N LEU A 105 24.57 -30.65 -28.81
CA LEU A 105 23.71 -31.33 -29.79
C LEU A 105 22.23 -31.16 -29.43
N ASN A 106 21.40 -31.01 -30.45
CA ASN A 106 19.95 -30.95 -30.29
C ASN A 106 19.38 -32.38 -30.37
N VAL A 107 18.62 -32.79 -29.36
CA VAL A 107 18.09 -34.15 -29.27
C VAL A 107 16.59 -34.18 -29.02
N GLY A 108 15.98 -35.28 -29.44
CA GLY A 108 14.56 -35.54 -29.23
C GLY A 108 14.26 -36.09 -27.83
N ARG A 109 12.96 -36.21 -27.54
CA ARG A 109 12.44 -36.66 -26.24
C ARG A 109 13.01 -38.00 -25.78
N ASP A 110 13.12 -38.98 -26.67
CA ASP A 110 13.56 -40.33 -26.30
C ASP A 110 15.09 -40.41 -26.15
N CYS A 111 15.81 -39.53 -26.85
CA CYS A 111 17.27 -39.51 -26.79
C CYS A 111 17.79 -38.83 -25.53
N VAL A 112 17.13 -37.78 -25.05
CA VAL A 112 17.59 -37.04 -23.86
C VAL A 112 17.48 -37.85 -22.56
N GLU A 113 16.56 -38.82 -22.48
CA GLU A 113 16.33 -39.65 -21.29
C GLU A 113 17.56 -40.49 -20.89
N GLU A 114 18.46 -40.76 -21.83
CA GLU A 114 19.70 -41.51 -21.56
C GLU A 114 20.81 -40.65 -20.93
N PHE A 115 20.74 -39.33 -21.06
CA PHE A 115 21.81 -38.41 -20.66
C PHE A 115 21.43 -37.49 -19.50
N VAL A 116 20.13 -37.43 -19.17
CA VAL A 116 19.57 -36.44 -18.26
C VAL A 116 18.56 -37.09 -17.31
N ASP A 117 18.87 -37.06 -16.02
CA ASP A 117 17.81 -37.10 -15.03
C ASP A 117 17.16 -35.72 -14.97
N ILE A 118 16.02 -35.60 -15.65
CA ILE A 118 15.26 -34.35 -15.77
C ILE A 118 14.91 -33.80 -14.38
N LYS A 119 14.79 -34.63 -13.34
CA LYS A 119 14.49 -34.17 -11.97
C LYS A 119 15.67 -33.44 -11.32
N LEU A 120 16.90 -33.86 -11.63
CA LEU A 120 18.14 -33.24 -11.13
C LEU A 120 18.40 -31.88 -11.80
N ILE A 121 18.14 -31.76 -13.11
CA ILE A 121 18.41 -30.51 -13.85
C ILE A 121 17.33 -29.44 -13.63
N SER A 122 16.12 -29.82 -13.20
CA SER A 122 14.98 -28.90 -13.13
C SER A 122 14.49 -28.59 -11.72
N GLU A 123 15.37 -28.68 -10.71
CA GLU A 123 15.04 -28.38 -9.30
C GLU A 123 13.78 -29.12 -8.80
N GLY A 124 13.59 -30.38 -9.23
CA GLY A 124 12.41 -31.18 -8.87
C GLY A 124 11.13 -30.89 -9.68
N MET A 125 11.20 -30.13 -10.77
CA MET A 125 10.05 -29.95 -11.66
C MET A 125 9.75 -31.20 -12.51
N SER A 126 8.47 -31.45 -12.75
CA SER A 126 8.07 -32.51 -13.67
C SER A 126 8.24 -32.06 -15.12
N ARG A 127 8.51 -33.02 -16.01
CA ARG A 127 8.64 -32.79 -17.45
C ARG A 127 7.45 -32.05 -18.06
N ASN A 128 6.24 -32.37 -17.63
CA ASN A 128 5.03 -31.69 -18.10
C ASN A 128 5.02 -30.20 -17.74
N LYS A 129 5.60 -29.81 -16.60
CA LYS A 129 5.78 -28.40 -16.24
C LYS A 129 6.78 -27.70 -17.15
N LEU A 130 7.89 -28.37 -17.49
CA LEU A 130 8.90 -27.84 -18.42
C LEU A 130 8.33 -27.62 -19.82
N ILE A 131 7.53 -28.57 -20.33
CA ILE A 131 6.86 -28.42 -21.63
C ILE A 131 5.89 -27.23 -21.61
N LYS A 132 5.11 -27.06 -20.52
CA LYS A 132 4.22 -25.90 -20.38
C LYS A 132 4.98 -24.58 -20.37
N ARG A 133 6.12 -24.50 -19.67
CA ARG A 133 6.98 -23.31 -19.69
C ARG A 133 7.54 -23.01 -21.08
N ALA A 134 7.98 -24.03 -21.81
CA ALA A 134 8.46 -23.85 -23.19
C ALA A 134 7.36 -23.32 -24.12
N GLN A 135 6.13 -23.85 -23.99
CA GLN A 135 4.96 -23.38 -24.72
C GLN A 135 4.61 -21.92 -24.37
N GLU A 136 4.64 -21.58 -23.09
CA GLU A 136 4.40 -20.23 -22.58
C GLU A 136 5.45 -19.25 -23.09
N LEU A 137 6.73 -19.61 -23.04
CA LEU A 137 7.84 -18.80 -23.56
C LEU A 137 7.71 -18.55 -25.06
N ARG A 138 7.34 -19.58 -25.84
CA ARG A 138 7.09 -19.44 -27.28
C ARG A 138 5.99 -18.43 -27.55
N ARG A 139 4.85 -18.56 -26.87
CA ARG A 139 3.72 -17.62 -27.01
C ARG A 139 4.09 -16.21 -26.56
N MET A 140 4.87 -16.09 -25.49
CA MET A 140 5.38 -14.80 -25.02
C MET A 140 6.26 -14.13 -26.10
N ASN A 141 7.12 -14.90 -26.79
CA ASN A 141 7.89 -14.37 -27.91
C ASN A 141 6.98 -13.99 -29.09
N GLU A 142 6.03 -14.84 -29.47
CA GLU A 142 5.08 -14.59 -30.57
C GLU A 142 4.28 -13.29 -30.37
N ILE A 143 3.73 -13.08 -29.17
CA ILE A 143 2.97 -11.86 -28.87
C ILE A 143 3.86 -10.64 -28.74
N ASN A 144 5.09 -10.79 -28.24
CA ASN A 144 6.05 -9.70 -28.11
C ASN A 144 6.62 -9.27 -29.47
N GLU A 145 6.72 -10.17 -30.45
CA GLU A 145 7.04 -9.82 -31.84
C GLU A 145 5.96 -8.91 -32.45
N LYS A 146 4.69 -9.16 -32.13
CA LYS A 146 3.57 -8.34 -32.61
C LYS A 146 3.38 -7.05 -31.82
N PHE A 147 3.58 -7.10 -30.50
CA PHE A 147 3.43 -5.97 -29.58
C PHE A 147 4.68 -5.89 -28.69
N PRO A 148 5.76 -5.22 -29.16
CA PRO A 148 7.00 -5.12 -28.41
C PRO A 148 6.81 -4.53 -27.02
N GLY A 149 7.23 -5.26 -25.98
CA GLY A 149 7.16 -4.81 -24.59
C GLY A 149 5.78 -4.94 -23.93
N ILE A 150 4.83 -5.65 -24.54
CA ILE A 150 3.42 -5.70 -24.09
C ILE A 150 3.23 -6.11 -22.61
N GLN A 151 4.07 -6.99 -22.07
CA GLN A 151 4.03 -7.36 -20.64
C GLN A 151 4.17 -6.11 -19.76
N ASN A 152 5.18 -5.29 -20.05
CA ASN A 152 5.48 -4.10 -19.27
C ASN A 152 4.35 -3.06 -19.41
N GLU A 153 3.76 -2.94 -20.60
CA GLU A 153 2.61 -2.05 -20.83
C GLU A 153 1.39 -2.48 -20.03
N ILE A 154 1.04 -3.78 -20.05
CA ILE A 154 -0.08 -4.32 -19.25
C ILE A 154 0.12 -4.07 -17.76
N ASP A 155 1.32 -4.34 -17.26
CA ASP A 155 1.66 -4.10 -15.85
C ASP A 155 1.60 -2.60 -15.50
N ALA A 156 2.02 -1.73 -16.42
CA ALA A 156 1.96 -0.29 -16.25
C ALA A 156 0.53 0.27 -16.28
N TRP A 157 -0.37 -0.30 -17.10
CA TRP A 157 -1.78 0.12 -17.19
C TRP A 157 -2.52 -0.04 -15.88
N LEU A 158 -2.25 -1.11 -15.12
CA LEU A 158 -2.87 -1.34 -13.81
C LEU A 158 -2.54 -0.23 -12.80
N LEU A 159 -1.35 0.36 -12.90
CA LEU A 159 -0.85 1.39 -11.98
C LEU A 159 -1.07 2.81 -12.49
N LYS A 160 -1.56 2.98 -13.72
CA LYS A 160 -1.59 4.28 -14.40
C LYS A 160 -2.46 5.31 -13.67
N VAL A 161 -3.63 4.88 -13.21
CA VAL A 161 -4.60 5.72 -12.47
C VAL A 161 -4.05 6.15 -11.10
N GLU A 162 -3.14 5.39 -10.51
CA GLU A 162 -2.58 5.67 -9.18
C GLU A 162 -1.49 6.75 -9.20
N LYS A 163 -0.93 7.04 -10.38
CA LYS A 163 0.11 8.07 -10.54
C LYS A 163 -0.42 9.49 -10.43
N TYR A 164 -1.71 9.71 -10.66
CA TYR A 164 -2.30 11.03 -10.62
C TYR A 164 -2.45 11.54 -9.18
N PRO A 165 -2.11 12.81 -8.89
CA PRO A 165 -2.19 13.39 -7.55
C PRO A 165 -3.64 13.60 -7.08
N ILE A 166 -4.56 13.81 -8.04
CA ILE A 166 -6.00 13.92 -7.81
C ILE A 166 -6.64 12.54 -7.94
N VAL A 167 -7.61 12.24 -7.07
CA VAL A 167 -8.39 11.01 -7.14
C VAL A 167 -9.31 11.07 -8.36
N ILE A 168 -9.13 10.11 -9.27
CA ILE A 168 -10.04 9.92 -10.40
C ILE A 168 -11.27 9.14 -9.90
N PRO A 169 -12.48 9.69 -10.06
CA PRO A 169 -13.71 9.04 -9.64
C PRO A 169 -13.93 7.66 -10.28
N ASN A 170 -14.60 6.76 -9.56
CA ASN A 170 -14.97 5.42 -10.01
C ASN A 170 -15.73 5.45 -11.34
N TYR A 171 -16.67 6.38 -11.52
CA TYR A 171 -17.42 6.53 -12.77
C TYR A 171 -16.55 6.89 -14.00
N ILE A 172 -15.33 7.41 -13.79
CA ILE A 172 -14.36 7.70 -14.85
C ILE A 172 -13.34 6.57 -14.99
N LYS A 173 -12.77 6.08 -13.86
CA LYS A 173 -11.67 5.09 -13.91
C LYS A 173 -12.13 3.65 -14.11
N ASP A 174 -13.34 3.28 -13.69
CA ASP A 174 -13.80 1.89 -13.73
C ASP A 174 -13.94 1.33 -15.16
N PRO A 175 -14.45 2.10 -16.15
CA PRO A 175 -14.43 1.67 -17.55
C PRO A 175 -13.01 1.29 -18.05
N TYR A 176 -12.00 2.08 -17.71
CA TYR A 176 -10.60 1.81 -18.03
C TYR A 176 -10.10 0.57 -17.28
N ASN A 177 -10.26 0.52 -15.95
CA ASN A 177 -9.79 -0.58 -15.11
C ASN A 177 -10.42 -1.92 -15.52
N HIS A 178 -11.70 -1.93 -15.87
CA HIS A 178 -12.38 -3.11 -16.38
C HIS A 178 -11.76 -3.59 -17.69
N LYS A 179 -11.46 -2.66 -18.62
CA LYS A 179 -10.79 -3.00 -19.88
C LYS A 179 -9.38 -3.51 -19.67
N VAL A 180 -8.58 -2.87 -18.83
CA VAL A 180 -7.22 -3.33 -18.47
C VAL A 180 -7.25 -4.74 -17.88
N ARG A 181 -8.13 -5.01 -16.90
CA ARG A 181 -8.28 -6.35 -16.31
C ARG A 181 -8.70 -7.39 -17.34
N THR A 182 -9.59 -7.03 -18.27
CA THR A 182 -10.02 -7.91 -19.36
C THR A 182 -8.84 -8.25 -20.28
N ILE A 183 -8.05 -7.25 -20.69
CA ILE A 183 -6.88 -7.46 -21.54
C ILE A 183 -5.80 -8.26 -20.83
N SER A 184 -5.51 -7.95 -19.56
CA SER A 184 -4.59 -8.74 -18.73
C SER A 184 -5.05 -10.19 -18.61
N GLY A 185 -6.36 -10.44 -18.46
CA GLY A 185 -6.93 -11.79 -18.47
C GLY A 185 -6.70 -12.51 -19.79
N ILE A 186 -7.04 -11.86 -20.91
CA ILE A 186 -6.84 -12.39 -22.27
C ILE A 186 -5.38 -12.74 -22.53
N TYR A 187 -4.46 -11.84 -22.16
CA TYR A 187 -3.03 -12.04 -22.30
C TYR A 187 -2.54 -13.26 -21.50
N ASN A 188 -2.91 -13.36 -20.21
CA ASN A 188 -2.53 -14.48 -19.36
C ASN A 188 -3.13 -15.82 -19.83
N ASP A 189 -4.36 -15.81 -20.33
CA ASP A 189 -4.99 -17.00 -20.89
C ASP A 189 -4.29 -17.44 -22.17
N TYR A 190 -3.93 -16.50 -23.04
CA TYR A 190 -3.15 -16.77 -24.25
C TYR A 190 -1.81 -17.43 -23.91
N LEU A 191 -1.02 -16.86 -22.98
CA LEU A 191 0.24 -17.45 -22.52
C LEU A 191 0.07 -18.90 -22.04
N LYS A 192 -1.00 -19.15 -21.27
CA LYS A 192 -1.36 -20.48 -20.75
C LYS A 192 -1.97 -21.41 -21.79
N GLY A 193 -2.27 -20.93 -22.99
CA GLY A 193 -2.87 -21.71 -24.08
C GLY A 193 -4.34 -22.00 -23.87
N LYS A 194 -5.01 -21.12 -23.16
CA LYS A 194 -6.44 -21.16 -22.90
C LYS A 194 -7.14 -20.09 -23.72
N GLY A 195 -8.42 -20.33 -24.01
CA GLY A 195 -9.28 -19.29 -24.55
C GLY A 195 -9.31 -19.23 -26.07
N LYS A 196 -9.38 -17.99 -26.59
CA LYS A 196 -9.74 -17.67 -27.97
C LYS A 196 -8.58 -17.95 -28.94
N LYS A 197 -8.89 -17.98 -30.24
CA LYS A 197 -7.89 -18.03 -31.31
C LYS A 197 -6.98 -16.81 -31.26
N ASP A 198 -5.72 -17.01 -31.65
CA ASP A 198 -4.64 -16.02 -31.63
C ASP A 198 -5.02 -14.69 -32.32
N GLU A 199 -5.68 -14.76 -33.48
CA GLU A 199 -6.16 -13.58 -34.22
C GLU A 199 -7.11 -12.70 -33.38
N ILE A 200 -8.00 -13.33 -32.62
CA ILE A 200 -8.97 -12.60 -31.78
C ILE A 200 -8.24 -11.98 -30.59
N VAL A 201 -7.32 -12.73 -29.96
CA VAL A 201 -6.49 -12.21 -28.86
C VAL A 201 -5.74 -10.96 -29.32
N PHE A 202 -5.04 -11.04 -30.44
CA PHE A 202 -4.24 -9.94 -30.95
C PHE A 202 -5.09 -8.73 -31.34
N SER A 203 -6.23 -8.94 -31.99
CA SER A 203 -7.15 -7.84 -32.35
C SER A 203 -7.69 -7.11 -31.11
N GLN A 204 -8.02 -7.83 -30.03
CA GLN A 204 -8.51 -7.21 -28.79
C GLN A 204 -7.43 -6.38 -28.08
N ILE A 205 -6.18 -6.84 -28.10
CA ILE A 205 -5.04 -6.10 -27.54
C ILE A 205 -4.77 -4.84 -28.36
N GLU A 206 -4.71 -4.97 -29.70
CA GLU A 206 -4.50 -3.86 -30.61
C GLU A 206 -5.59 -2.78 -30.49
N GLU A 207 -6.86 -3.19 -30.42
CA GLU A 207 -7.98 -2.28 -30.22
C GLU A 207 -7.83 -1.49 -28.91
N PHE A 208 -7.40 -2.14 -27.83
CA PHE A 208 -7.21 -1.46 -26.55
C PHE A 208 -6.04 -0.47 -26.61
N ILE A 209 -4.90 -0.86 -27.17
CA ILE A 209 -3.74 0.04 -27.36
C ILE A 209 -4.16 1.28 -28.14
N GLN A 210 -4.92 1.11 -29.22
CA GLN A 210 -5.41 2.22 -30.03
C GLN A 210 -6.39 3.13 -29.30
N LYS A 211 -7.23 2.59 -28.40
CA LYS A 211 -8.26 3.36 -27.67
C LYS A 211 -7.81 3.86 -26.30
N GLU A 212 -6.61 3.47 -25.85
CA GLU A 212 -6.13 3.82 -24.50
C GLU A 212 -6.11 5.34 -24.29
N HIS A 213 -5.60 6.09 -25.29
CA HIS A 213 -5.49 7.54 -25.25
C HIS A 213 -6.81 8.24 -24.92
N ILE A 214 -7.96 7.68 -25.36
CA ILE A 214 -9.29 8.25 -25.08
C ILE A 214 -9.58 8.25 -23.57
N PHE A 215 -9.19 7.19 -22.86
CA PHE A 215 -9.36 7.13 -21.41
C PHE A 215 -8.40 8.08 -20.69
N ILE A 216 -7.16 8.18 -21.18
CA ILE A 216 -6.16 9.08 -20.62
C ILE A 216 -6.58 10.54 -20.79
N GLU A 217 -7.10 10.93 -21.95
CA GLU A 217 -7.66 12.25 -22.19
C GLU A 217 -8.80 12.57 -21.22
N GLN A 218 -9.70 11.60 -20.93
CA GLN A 218 -10.76 11.79 -19.93
C GLN A 218 -10.20 12.03 -18.52
N PHE A 219 -9.11 11.34 -18.16
CA PHE A 219 -8.45 11.52 -16.87
C PHE A 219 -7.81 12.91 -16.77
N GLU A 220 -7.08 13.31 -17.80
CA GLU A 220 -6.43 14.62 -17.87
C GLU A 220 -7.44 15.77 -17.88
N ASP A 221 -8.53 15.63 -18.63
CA ASP A 221 -9.65 16.57 -18.63
C ASP A 221 -10.24 16.76 -17.23
N TYR A 222 -10.48 15.67 -16.51
CA TYR A 222 -11.02 15.72 -15.16
C TYR A 222 -10.06 16.45 -14.21
N ILE A 223 -8.77 16.15 -14.31
CA ILE A 223 -7.71 16.75 -13.50
C ILE A 223 -7.61 18.25 -13.77
N ASN A 224 -7.54 18.65 -15.04
CA ASN A 224 -7.42 20.04 -15.45
C ASN A 224 -8.64 20.87 -15.04
N LYS A 225 -9.84 20.29 -15.09
CA LYS A 225 -11.08 20.97 -14.65
C LYS A 225 -11.17 21.16 -13.14
N ASN A 226 -10.42 20.38 -12.35
CA ASN A 226 -10.55 20.36 -10.89
C ASN A 226 -9.26 20.71 -10.13
N SER A 227 -8.19 21.10 -10.81
CA SER A 227 -6.90 21.43 -10.18
C SER A 227 -7.03 22.52 -9.11
N ASP A 228 -7.90 23.48 -9.35
CA ASP A 228 -8.09 24.67 -8.50
C ASP A 228 -9.23 24.49 -7.50
N ASN A 229 -9.92 23.34 -7.52
CA ASN A 229 -11.02 23.09 -6.61
C ASN A 229 -10.48 22.76 -5.20
N PRO A 230 -10.74 23.60 -4.18
CA PRO A 230 -10.20 23.39 -2.83
C PRO A 230 -10.76 22.13 -2.14
N PHE A 231 -11.85 21.56 -2.66
CA PHE A 231 -12.51 20.37 -2.13
C PHE A 231 -12.20 19.11 -2.93
N ILE A 232 -11.32 19.16 -3.94
CA ILE A 232 -10.98 17.97 -4.72
C ILE A 232 -10.29 16.91 -3.84
N ALA A 233 -10.67 15.64 -4.01
CA ALA A 233 -10.03 14.55 -3.30
C ALA A 233 -8.64 14.27 -3.89
N THR A 234 -7.62 14.19 -3.04
CA THR A 234 -6.23 13.95 -3.45
C THR A 234 -5.71 12.61 -2.96
N ARG A 235 -4.65 12.10 -3.58
CA ARG A 235 -3.99 10.86 -3.13
C ARG A 235 -3.40 10.99 -1.73
N LYS A 236 -2.99 12.18 -1.31
CA LYS A 236 -2.53 12.42 0.07
C LYS A 236 -3.66 12.21 1.07
N MET A 237 -4.87 12.66 0.76
CA MET A 237 -6.06 12.41 1.59
C MET A 237 -6.38 10.92 1.67
N ILE A 238 -6.28 10.18 0.56
CA ILE A 238 -6.49 8.73 0.55
C ILE A 238 -5.47 8.02 1.46
N ARG A 239 -4.17 8.29 1.30
CA ARG A 239 -3.12 7.70 2.16
C ARG A 239 -3.32 8.04 3.64
N TRP A 240 -3.68 9.29 3.93
CA TRP A 240 -3.99 9.72 5.29
C TRP A 240 -5.19 8.97 5.89
N LEU A 241 -6.21 8.64 5.10
CA LEU A 241 -7.33 7.80 5.54
C LEU A 241 -6.96 6.31 5.68
N GLU A 242 -6.04 5.80 4.85
CA GLU A 242 -5.52 4.43 4.95
C GLU A 242 -4.79 4.23 6.29
N ASP A 243 -3.93 5.18 6.68
CA ASP A 243 -3.23 5.18 7.97
C ASP A 243 -4.21 5.20 9.16
N ARG A 244 -5.36 5.85 8.97
CA ARG A 244 -6.45 5.93 9.96
C ARG A 244 -7.43 4.76 9.89
N LYS A 245 -7.28 3.85 8.92
CA LYS A 245 -8.14 2.67 8.70
C LYS A 245 -9.62 3.04 8.50
N GLU A 246 -9.90 4.04 7.67
CA GLU A 246 -11.26 4.48 7.33
C GLU A 246 -11.67 4.12 5.88
N PRO A 247 -11.88 2.82 5.54
CA PRO A 247 -12.14 2.40 4.16
C PRO A 247 -13.45 2.95 3.59
N GLU A 248 -14.48 3.11 4.43
CA GLU A 248 -15.78 3.63 3.98
C GLU A 248 -15.65 5.06 3.42
N ILE A 249 -14.82 5.89 4.04
CA ILE A 249 -14.59 7.28 3.58
C ILE A 249 -13.76 7.29 2.31
N ILE A 250 -12.80 6.37 2.18
CA ILE A 250 -12.02 6.18 0.95
C ILE A 250 -12.95 5.84 -0.22
N ASP A 251 -13.91 4.94 -0.02
CA ASP A 251 -14.90 4.56 -1.04
C ASP A 251 -15.75 5.77 -1.47
N PHE A 252 -16.26 6.55 -0.51
CA PHE A 252 -17.00 7.79 -0.82
C PHE A 252 -16.19 8.80 -1.62
N LEU A 253 -14.90 8.99 -1.29
CA LEU A 253 -14.03 9.89 -2.04
C LEU A 253 -13.68 9.33 -3.43
N ASN A 254 -13.53 8.01 -3.56
CA ASN A 254 -13.33 7.35 -4.84
C ASN A 254 -14.58 7.44 -5.72
N ASP A 255 -15.79 7.44 -5.16
CA ASP A 255 -17.03 7.60 -5.92
C ASP A 255 -17.27 9.04 -6.35
N ALA A 256 -17.15 9.99 -5.41
CA ALA A 256 -17.47 11.39 -5.64
C ALA A 256 -16.34 12.18 -6.31
N GLY A 257 -15.09 11.80 -6.08
CA GLY A 257 -13.88 12.54 -6.50
C GLY A 257 -13.57 13.79 -5.71
N LYS A 258 -14.42 14.17 -4.75
CA LYS A 258 -14.31 15.41 -3.97
C LYS A 258 -14.90 15.23 -2.58
N ILE A 259 -14.57 16.15 -1.68
CA ILE A 259 -15.22 16.27 -0.38
C ILE A 259 -16.71 16.58 -0.58
N THR A 260 -17.54 15.80 0.09
CA THR A 260 -19.00 15.95 0.13
C THR A 260 -19.48 16.10 1.57
N LEU A 261 -20.79 16.27 1.77
CA LEU A 261 -21.41 16.32 3.09
C LEU A 261 -21.07 15.07 3.95
N VAL A 262 -20.92 13.91 3.32
CA VAL A 262 -20.60 12.65 4.00
C VAL A 262 -19.15 12.66 4.51
N SER A 263 -18.20 13.12 3.68
CA SER A 263 -16.77 13.05 3.99
C SER A 263 -16.23 14.28 4.73
N VAL A 264 -16.89 15.44 4.63
CA VAL A 264 -16.37 16.72 5.18
C VAL A 264 -16.10 16.64 6.68
N SER A 265 -16.87 15.85 7.43
CA SER A 265 -16.71 15.65 8.87
C SER A 265 -15.51 14.77 9.25
N ARG A 266 -14.96 14.01 8.30
CA ARG A 266 -13.97 12.96 8.53
C ARG A 266 -12.58 13.25 7.97
N VAL A 267 -12.46 14.29 7.14
CA VAL A 267 -11.22 14.62 6.44
C VAL A 267 -10.66 15.95 6.93
N TRP A 268 -9.59 15.88 7.72
CA TRP A 268 -8.78 17.03 8.17
C TRP A 268 -7.30 16.79 7.87
N GLU A 269 -7.02 16.17 6.72
CA GLU A 269 -5.65 16.12 6.21
C GLU A 269 -5.09 17.53 6.08
N LYS A 270 -3.82 17.72 6.44
CA LYS A 270 -3.18 19.03 6.64
C LYS A 270 -3.32 19.94 5.42
N GLU A 271 -2.88 19.49 4.24
CA GLU A 271 -2.90 20.33 3.04
C GLU A 271 -4.33 20.67 2.58
N TYR A 272 -5.27 19.74 2.76
CA TYR A 272 -6.69 20.02 2.54
C TYR A 272 -7.22 21.07 3.52
N PHE A 273 -6.93 20.94 4.81
CA PHE A 273 -7.47 21.80 5.85
C PHE A 273 -6.89 23.22 5.79
N GLU A 274 -5.59 23.35 5.46
CA GLU A 274 -4.91 24.63 5.20
C GLU A 274 -5.61 25.47 4.14
N LYS A 275 -6.10 24.85 3.06
CA LYS A 275 -6.84 25.55 1.99
C LYS A 275 -8.12 26.22 2.51
N GLN A 276 -8.65 25.79 3.65
CA GLN A 276 -9.90 26.29 4.23
C GLN A 276 -9.68 27.42 5.24
N TYR A 277 -8.44 27.72 5.64
CA TYR A 277 -8.14 28.68 6.71
C TYR A 277 -8.80 30.05 6.54
N ASN A 278 -8.76 30.60 5.32
CA ASN A 278 -9.36 31.91 5.04
C ASN A 278 -10.88 31.87 5.24
N GLN A 279 -11.54 30.83 4.74
CA GLN A 279 -12.99 30.66 4.89
C GLN A 279 -13.37 30.46 6.36
N ILE A 280 -12.60 29.65 7.10
CA ILE A 280 -12.81 29.43 8.55
C ILE A 280 -12.63 30.73 9.32
N THR A 281 -11.59 31.52 9.02
CA THR A 281 -11.34 32.81 9.67
C THR A 281 -12.48 33.79 9.44
N ILE A 282 -12.99 33.87 8.20
CA ILE A 282 -14.17 34.68 7.87
C ILE A 282 -15.38 34.20 8.68
N LEU A 283 -15.65 32.89 8.73
CA LEU A 283 -16.77 32.33 9.51
C LEU A 283 -16.68 32.71 10.99
N PHE A 284 -15.51 32.54 11.60
CA PHE A 284 -15.30 32.91 13.01
C PHE A 284 -15.52 34.40 13.26
N SER A 285 -15.05 35.26 12.34
CA SER A 285 -15.22 36.72 12.46
C SER A 285 -16.70 37.15 12.47
N THR A 286 -17.58 36.41 11.77
CA THR A 286 -19.04 36.69 11.79
C THR A 286 -19.66 36.53 13.18
N LEU A 287 -19.02 35.77 14.07
CA LEU A 287 -19.42 35.55 15.46
C LEU A 287 -18.67 36.45 16.44
N GLY A 288 -17.83 37.38 15.97
CA GLY A 288 -16.96 38.19 16.83
C GLY A 288 -15.80 37.39 17.46
N LEU A 289 -15.44 36.26 16.85
CA LEU A 289 -14.29 35.45 17.26
C LEU A 289 -13.05 35.85 16.47
N ASN A 290 -11.92 35.98 17.15
CA ASN A 290 -10.64 36.25 16.52
C ASN A 290 -9.82 34.95 16.45
N VAL A 291 -9.57 34.44 15.24
CA VAL A 291 -8.67 33.29 15.05
C VAL A 291 -7.24 33.78 15.22
N LEU A 292 -6.54 33.22 16.21
CA LEU A 292 -5.17 33.60 16.54
C LEU A 292 -4.16 32.81 15.72
N ARG A 293 -4.39 31.49 15.59
CA ARG A 293 -3.58 30.59 14.76
C ARG A 293 -4.31 29.27 14.49
N PHE A 294 -3.79 28.56 13.49
CA PHE A 294 -4.09 27.16 13.23
C PHE A 294 -2.88 26.34 13.72
N ASP A 295 -3.11 25.38 14.60
CA ASP A 295 -2.07 24.51 15.18
C ASP A 295 -2.20 23.13 14.53
N ASP A 296 -1.47 22.92 13.43
CA ASP A 296 -1.54 21.68 12.65
C ASP A 296 -0.87 20.50 13.34
N ASP A 297 0.16 20.77 14.15
CA ASP A 297 0.85 19.73 14.91
C ASP A 297 -0.11 19.07 15.90
N ASN A 298 -1.01 19.85 16.48
CA ASN A 298 -2.02 19.39 17.43
C ASN A 298 -3.46 19.36 16.84
N ASN A 299 -3.62 19.59 15.53
CA ASN A 299 -4.88 19.59 14.78
C ASN A 299 -6.02 20.40 15.43
N HIS A 300 -5.78 21.67 15.80
CA HIS A 300 -6.82 22.52 16.37
C HIS A 300 -6.70 24.01 15.99
N ILE A 301 -7.84 24.69 16.01
CA ILE A 301 -7.95 26.15 15.79
C ILE A 301 -7.81 26.84 17.14
N VAL A 302 -6.89 27.80 17.26
CA VAL A 302 -6.75 28.66 18.45
C VAL A 302 -7.45 29.99 18.19
N PHE A 303 -8.36 30.37 19.07
CA PHE A 303 -9.15 31.59 18.90
C PHE A 303 -9.50 32.27 20.24
N ALA A 304 -9.84 33.54 20.18
CA ALA A 304 -10.28 34.35 21.31
C ALA A 304 -11.69 34.92 21.08
N VAL A 305 -12.39 35.21 22.18
CA VAL A 305 -13.72 35.84 22.17
C VAL A 305 -13.56 37.33 22.47
N GLY A 306 -13.75 38.19 21.47
CA GLY A 306 -13.55 39.63 21.61
C GLY A 306 -12.14 39.97 22.12
N THR A 307 -12.05 40.84 23.14
CA THR A 307 -10.78 41.26 23.77
C THR A 307 -10.44 40.46 25.03
N ASN A 308 -11.08 39.30 25.25
CA ASN A 308 -10.79 38.48 26.42
C ASN A 308 -9.40 37.86 26.31
N LYS A 309 -8.69 37.78 27.44
CA LYS A 309 -7.38 37.10 27.56
C LYS A 309 -7.51 35.58 27.70
N ILE A 310 -8.67 35.01 27.36
CA ILE A 310 -8.93 33.58 27.45
C ILE A 310 -8.91 33.04 26.02
N ASN A 311 -7.86 32.29 25.71
CA ASN A 311 -7.76 31.64 24.43
C ASN A 311 -8.38 30.25 24.51
N LEU A 312 -9.00 29.87 23.41
CA LEU A 312 -9.75 28.63 23.27
C LEU A 312 -9.21 27.84 22.10
N ILE A 313 -9.25 26.52 22.24
CA ILE A 313 -8.94 25.59 21.16
C ILE A 313 -10.19 24.88 20.68
N LEU A 314 -10.31 24.71 19.37
CA LEU A 314 -11.32 23.87 18.73
C LEU A 314 -10.63 22.83 17.84
N PRO A 315 -10.64 21.54 18.20
CA PRO A 315 -10.08 20.49 17.36
C PRO A 315 -10.68 20.49 15.96
N TYR A 316 -9.87 20.26 14.92
CA TYR A 316 -10.31 20.22 13.52
C TYR A 316 -11.44 19.21 13.33
N GLU A 317 -11.30 18.01 13.89
CA GLU A 317 -12.34 16.97 13.90
C GLU A 317 -13.67 17.52 14.42
N LYS A 318 -13.66 18.24 15.55
CA LYS A 318 -14.88 18.80 16.15
C LYS A 318 -15.46 19.91 15.30
N PHE A 319 -14.63 20.80 14.77
CA PHE A 319 -15.07 21.85 13.87
C PHE A 319 -15.78 21.24 12.65
N LEU A 320 -15.13 20.30 11.96
CA LEU A 320 -15.67 19.67 10.76
C LEU A 320 -16.92 18.82 11.04
N SER A 321 -16.95 18.10 12.17
CA SER A 321 -18.09 17.27 12.56
C SER A 321 -19.37 18.04 12.85
N PHE A 322 -19.28 19.31 13.24
CA PHE A 322 -20.46 20.13 13.54
C PHE A 322 -20.73 21.20 12.48
N PHE A 323 -19.67 21.79 11.95
CA PHE A 323 -19.72 23.01 11.15
C PHE A 323 -19.06 22.86 9.78
N GLY A 324 -18.39 21.73 9.51
CA GLY A 324 -17.78 21.41 8.21
C GLY A 324 -18.70 21.61 6.99
N PRO A 325 -20.01 21.28 7.05
CA PRO A 325 -20.91 21.53 5.92
C PRO A 325 -20.95 22.99 5.45
N LEU A 326 -20.69 23.96 6.32
CA LEU A 326 -20.62 25.38 5.92
C LEU A 326 -19.49 25.67 4.94
N LEU A 327 -18.41 24.89 4.98
CA LEU A 327 -17.29 25.06 4.05
C LEU A 327 -17.72 24.76 2.61
N ILE A 328 -18.60 23.76 2.43
CA ILE A 328 -19.10 23.33 1.12
C ILE A 328 -20.44 23.98 0.74
N GLY A 329 -20.88 25.01 1.48
CA GLY A 329 -22.13 25.72 1.21
C GLY A 329 -23.41 25.00 1.65
N GLU A 330 -23.29 24.01 2.54
CA GLU A 330 -24.40 23.21 3.07
C GLU A 330 -24.79 23.62 4.49
N ASN A 331 -25.97 23.17 4.94
CA ASN A 331 -26.43 23.41 6.30
C ASN A 331 -25.57 22.65 7.32
N PRO A 332 -25.10 23.29 8.41
CA PRO A 332 -24.29 22.61 9.41
C PRO A 332 -25.13 21.64 10.25
N PHE A 333 -24.46 20.61 10.77
CA PHE A 333 -25.09 19.62 11.66
C PHE A 333 -25.49 20.23 13.02
N ALA A 334 -24.87 21.34 13.41
CA ALA A 334 -25.28 22.18 14.53
C ALA A 334 -25.28 23.65 14.11
N ALA A 335 -26.24 24.43 14.60
CA ALA A 335 -26.30 25.87 14.31
C ALA A 335 -24.96 26.55 14.61
N PHE A 336 -24.39 27.24 13.64
CA PHE A 336 -23.10 27.92 13.80
C PHE A 336 -23.35 29.28 14.48
N ASN A 337 -23.20 29.28 15.80
CA ASN A 337 -23.35 30.45 16.65
C ASN A 337 -22.31 30.41 17.77
N LEU A 338 -22.10 31.56 18.43
CA LEU A 338 -21.12 31.69 19.49
C LEU A 338 -21.31 30.63 20.58
N GLN A 339 -22.55 30.37 20.98
CA GLN A 339 -22.85 29.39 22.03
C GLN A 339 -22.36 27.98 21.68
N ASN A 340 -22.62 27.51 20.46
CA ASN A 340 -22.23 26.17 20.02
C ASN A 340 -20.73 26.05 19.82
N VAL A 341 -20.07 27.07 19.24
CA VAL A 341 -18.61 27.08 19.08
C VAL A 341 -17.91 27.02 20.44
N ILE A 342 -18.33 27.86 21.38
CA ILE A 342 -17.79 27.85 22.75
C ILE A 342 -18.11 26.55 23.47
N LYS A 343 -19.28 25.94 23.24
CA LYS A 343 -19.64 24.65 23.86
C LYS A 343 -18.65 23.54 23.50
N VAL A 344 -18.19 23.47 22.25
CA VAL A 344 -17.29 22.41 21.78
C VAL A 344 -15.80 22.74 21.91
N SER A 345 -15.44 23.97 22.28
CA SER A 345 -14.05 24.37 22.53
C SER A 345 -13.52 23.95 23.90
N LYS A 346 -12.21 24.03 24.07
CA LYS A 346 -11.48 23.84 25.33
C LYS A 346 -10.57 25.03 25.59
N GLU A 347 -10.05 25.14 26.80
CA GLU A 347 -8.97 26.05 27.16
C GLU A 347 -7.68 25.70 26.40
N GLU A 348 -6.92 26.72 25.99
CA GLU A 348 -5.62 26.54 25.31
C GLU A 348 -4.51 26.17 26.31
N ASP A 349 -4.32 27.01 27.32
CA ASP A 349 -3.15 26.98 28.17
C ASP A 349 -3.46 27.37 29.63
N PHE A 350 -2.44 27.29 30.47
CA PHE A 350 -2.53 27.63 31.89
C PHE A 350 -2.90 29.10 32.11
N MET A 351 -2.44 30.02 31.26
CA MET A 351 -2.79 31.44 31.35
C MET A 351 -4.28 31.67 31.06
N SER A 352 -4.83 30.97 30.07
CA SER A 352 -6.26 30.98 29.76
C SER A 352 -7.09 30.43 30.91
N ILE A 353 -6.59 29.40 31.61
CA ILE A 353 -7.20 28.88 32.84
C ILE A 353 -7.22 29.95 33.94
N TYR A 354 -6.09 30.62 34.19
CA TYR A 354 -6.00 31.66 35.21
C TYR A 354 -7.00 32.80 34.93
N HIS A 355 -7.01 33.29 33.68
CA HIS A 355 -7.94 34.33 33.25
C HIS A 355 -9.40 33.87 33.31
N PHE A 356 -9.70 32.61 32.99
CA PHE A 356 -11.02 32.04 33.16
C PHE A 356 -11.48 32.07 34.63
N VAL A 357 -10.64 31.62 35.56
CA VAL A 357 -10.98 31.58 37.00
C VAL A 357 -11.23 33.00 37.54
N ASP A 358 -10.39 33.97 37.17
CA ASP A 358 -10.56 35.38 37.58
C ASP A 358 -11.88 35.97 37.02
N GLN A 359 -12.17 35.76 35.74
CA GLN A 359 -13.41 36.25 35.14
C GLN A 359 -14.64 35.52 35.70
N PHE A 360 -14.54 34.22 35.91
CA PHE A 360 -15.61 33.43 36.51
C PHE A 360 -15.96 33.94 37.91
N ARG A 361 -14.94 34.20 38.75
CA ARG A 361 -15.13 34.82 40.07
C ARG A 361 -15.89 36.15 39.96
N LYS A 362 -15.50 37.01 39.02
CA LYS A 362 -16.15 38.30 38.80
C LYS A 362 -17.62 38.13 38.40
N SER A 363 -17.92 37.22 37.48
CA SER A 363 -19.28 36.95 37.00
C SER A 363 -20.20 36.40 38.08
N ILE A 364 -19.69 35.59 39.02
CA ILE A 364 -20.52 34.99 40.09
C ILE A 364 -20.51 35.78 41.40
N LYS A 365 -19.73 36.87 41.51
CA LYS A 365 -19.55 37.65 42.75
C LYS A 365 -20.89 38.05 43.38
N ASN A 366 -21.83 38.49 42.55
CA ASN A 366 -23.15 38.96 42.99
C ASN A 366 -24.14 37.82 43.31
N TRP A 367 -23.78 36.56 43.04
CA TRP A 367 -24.64 35.41 43.30
C TRP A 367 -24.48 34.86 44.73
N GLY A 368 -23.54 35.41 45.51
CA GLY A 368 -23.24 34.93 46.86
C GLY A 368 -22.56 33.56 46.89
N ILE A 369 -22.05 33.11 45.73
CA ILE A 369 -21.22 31.90 45.58
C ILE A 369 -19.77 32.36 45.70
N GLY A 370 -19.05 31.84 46.70
CA GLY A 370 -17.65 32.17 46.92
C GLY A 370 -16.73 31.27 46.09
N LEU A 371 -15.79 31.86 45.36
CA LEU A 371 -14.69 31.13 44.71
C LEU A 371 -13.39 31.39 45.46
N ARG A 372 -12.66 30.33 45.80
CA ARG A 372 -11.32 30.39 46.37
C ARG A 372 -10.36 29.59 45.52
N GLU A 373 -9.20 30.19 45.29
CA GLU A 373 -8.05 29.56 44.68
C GLU A 373 -6.79 30.11 45.35
N THR A 374 -5.74 29.31 45.31
CA THR A 374 -4.37 29.67 45.69
C THR A 374 -3.48 29.37 44.50
N ASP A 375 -2.30 29.98 44.42
CA ASP A 375 -1.37 29.71 43.32
C ASP A 375 -1.11 28.19 43.19
N SER A 376 -0.85 27.52 44.32
CA SER A 376 -0.67 26.06 44.39
C SER A 376 -1.91 25.27 43.99
N SER A 377 -3.14 25.76 44.23
CA SER A 377 -4.35 25.07 43.79
C SER A 377 -4.56 25.21 42.28
N ILE A 378 -4.25 26.38 41.70
CA ILE A 378 -4.32 26.58 40.25
C ILE A 378 -3.28 25.71 39.54
N ASP A 379 -2.06 25.62 40.08
CA ASP A 379 -1.00 24.72 39.56
C ASP A 379 -1.47 23.26 39.58
N GLN A 380 -2.23 22.86 40.60
CA GLN A 380 -2.86 21.54 40.69
C GLN A 380 -4.18 21.43 39.91
N SER A 381 -4.55 22.44 39.10
CA SER A 381 -5.79 22.51 38.33
C SER A 381 -7.05 22.33 39.19
N ILE A 382 -7.07 22.94 40.37
CA ILE A 382 -8.13 22.85 41.39
C ILE A 382 -8.58 24.24 41.84
N VAL A 383 -9.90 24.36 42.04
CA VAL A 383 -10.53 25.50 42.71
C VAL A 383 -11.53 25.03 43.77
N TYR A 384 -11.80 25.90 44.73
CA TYR A 384 -12.73 25.64 45.83
C TYR A 384 -13.97 26.52 45.68
N ILE A 385 -15.14 25.91 45.50
CA ILE A 385 -16.41 26.63 45.30
C ILE A 385 -17.28 26.49 46.55
N LYS A 386 -17.78 27.61 47.08
CA LYS A 386 -18.61 27.62 48.29
C LYS A 386 -20.03 27.16 47.97
N GLU A 387 -20.46 26.12 48.67
CA GLU A 387 -21.83 25.65 48.65
C GLU A 387 -22.72 26.53 49.54
N LYS A 388 -23.84 27.01 49.00
CA LYS A 388 -24.70 27.99 49.68
C LYS A 388 -25.39 27.42 50.93
N LYS A 389 -25.78 26.14 50.90
CA LYS A 389 -26.51 25.42 51.96
C LYS A 389 -25.60 25.12 53.15
N SER A 390 -24.50 24.39 52.93
CA SER A 390 -23.57 23.98 54.00
C SER A 390 -22.63 25.10 54.45
N LYS A 391 -22.45 26.15 53.62
CA LYS A 391 -21.41 27.19 53.76
C LYS A 391 -19.98 26.66 53.67
N LEU A 392 -19.79 25.38 53.38
CA LEU A 392 -18.49 24.75 53.15
C LEU A 392 -18.08 24.87 51.68
N TYR A 393 -16.82 24.60 51.40
CA TYR A 393 -16.25 24.62 50.06
C TYR A 393 -16.11 23.19 49.52
N VAL A 394 -16.47 23.01 48.25
CA VAL A 394 -16.18 21.78 47.51
C VAL A 394 -14.99 22.00 46.60
N GLN A 395 -14.11 21.00 46.52
CA GLN A 395 -12.99 20.98 45.58
C GLN A 395 -13.49 20.59 44.19
N VAL A 396 -13.16 21.38 43.17
CA VAL A 396 -13.57 21.16 41.78
C VAL A 396 -12.34 21.24 40.88
N ARG A 397 -12.23 20.32 39.92
CA ARG A 397 -11.19 20.41 38.88
C ARG A 397 -11.51 21.57 37.95
N VAL A 398 -10.51 22.38 37.63
CA VAL A 398 -10.70 23.58 36.81
C VAL A 398 -11.22 23.24 35.43
N GLN A 399 -10.77 22.13 34.83
CA GLN A 399 -11.26 21.66 33.52
C GLN A 399 -12.77 21.30 33.55
N GLU A 400 -13.23 20.67 34.64
CA GLU A 400 -14.65 20.35 34.82
C GLU A 400 -15.48 21.63 34.99
N LEU A 401 -14.98 22.56 35.81
CA LEU A 401 -15.59 23.86 35.99
C LEU A 401 -15.63 24.64 34.67
N PHE A 402 -14.54 24.64 33.91
CA PHE A 402 -14.44 25.30 32.61
C PHE A 402 -15.48 24.75 31.65
N LYS A 403 -15.53 23.42 31.49
CA LYS A 403 -16.49 22.73 30.63
C LYS A 403 -17.94 23.09 30.99
N TYR A 404 -18.24 23.18 32.29
CA TYR A 404 -19.58 23.48 32.79
C TYR A 404 -19.92 24.98 32.66
N ALA A 405 -19.04 25.85 33.13
CA ALA A 405 -19.33 27.25 33.44
C ALA A 405 -18.76 28.27 32.44
N LYS A 406 -18.05 27.86 31.39
CA LYS A 406 -17.55 28.79 30.35
C LYS A 406 -18.63 29.71 29.77
N GLY A 407 -19.87 29.25 29.65
CA GLY A 407 -20.95 30.11 29.19
C GLY A 407 -21.32 31.27 30.14
N ILE A 408 -21.03 31.15 31.44
CA ILE A 408 -21.16 32.27 32.40
C ILE A 408 -20.11 33.35 32.10
N VAL A 409 -18.87 32.94 31.84
CA VAL A 409 -17.75 33.86 31.56
C VAL A 409 -17.95 34.58 30.23
N PHE A 410 -18.42 33.86 29.21
CA PHE A 410 -18.64 34.41 27.87
C PHE A 410 -20.05 35.01 27.66
N GLY A 411 -20.85 35.18 28.71
CA GLY A 411 -22.15 35.85 28.62
C GLY A 411 -23.23 35.11 27.82
N LEU A 412 -23.15 33.79 27.71
CA LEU A 412 -24.03 32.94 26.88
C LEU A 412 -25.40 32.63 27.50
N GLY A 413 -25.74 33.23 28.64
CA GLY A 413 -27.01 33.02 29.36
C GLY A 413 -27.17 31.66 30.05
N LYS A 414 -26.39 30.65 29.68
CA LYS A 414 -26.34 29.33 30.35
C LYS A 414 -24.88 28.88 30.60
N PRO A 415 -24.59 28.15 31.69
CA PRO A 415 -25.50 27.79 32.77
C PRO A 415 -25.95 29.01 33.58
N THR A 416 -27.15 28.95 34.14
CA THR A 416 -27.70 29.98 35.04
C THR A 416 -27.11 29.83 36.45
N ARG A 417 -27.41 30.78 37.33
CA ARG A 417 -27.08 30.67 38.76
C ARG A 417 -27.61 29.37 39.37
N TYR A 418 -28.86 29.00 39.07
CA TYR A 418 -29.47 27.79 39.62
C TYR A 418 -28.74 26.53 39.16
N ASP A 419 -28.39 26.48 37.87
CA ASP A 419 -27.63 25.38 37.28
C ASP A 419 -26.28 25.22 38.01
N LEU A 420 -25.56 26.32 38.22
CA LEU A 420 -24.30 26.30 38.96
C LEU A 420 -24.47 25.84 40.42
N GLU A 421 -25.53 26.27 41.12
CA GLU A 421 -25.82 25.81 42.49
C GLU A 421 -26.10 24.29 42.54
N GLN A 422 -26.80 23.74 41.53
CA GLN A 422 -27.03 22.30 41.39
C GLN A 422 -25.74 21.54 41.11
N PHE A 423 -24.92 22.03 40.18
CA PHE A 423 -23.60 21.46 39.89
C PHE A 423 -22.77 21.33 41.17
N ILE A 424 -22.61 22.41 41.94
CA ILE A 424 -21.84 22.43 43.19
C ILE A 424 -22.35 21.38 44.19
N THR A 425 -23.68 21.24 44.31
CA THR A 425 -24.29 20.27 45.23
C THR A 425 -23.99 18.83 44.82
N GLN A 426 -23.93 18.56 43.52
CA GLN A 426 -23.70 17.23 42.95
C GLN A 426 -22.21 16.84 42.88
N VAL A 427 -21.27 17.80 43.02
CA VAL A 427 -19.84 17.47 43.01
C VAL A 427 -19.53 16.52 44.18
N PRO A 428 -19.03 15.30 43.93
CA PRO A 428 -18.70 14.35 44.98
C PRO A 428 -17.45 14.79 45.77
N GLY A 429 -17.31 14.31 47.00
CA GLY A 429 -16.09 14.48 47.80
C GLY A 429 -16.25 15.34 49.05
N LYS A 430 -15.16 15.41 49.82
CA LYS A 430 -15.11 16.11 51.11
C LYS A 430 -15.43 17.60 50.91
N ARG A 431 -16.21 18.14 51.85
CA ARG A 431 -16.45 19.58 51.99
C ARG A 431 -15.49 20.15 53.02
N TYR A 432 -14.93 21.31 52.74
CA TYR A 432 -13.87 21.93 53.54
C TYR A 432 -14.34 23.25 54.13
N THR A 433 -13.92 23.51 55.35
CA THR A 433 -13.95 24.84 55.95
C THR A 433 -12.88 25.74 55.32
N LYS A 434 -12.94 27.04 55.60
CA LYS A 434 -11.95 28.00 55.10
C LYS A 434 -10.57 27.73 55.73
N GLU A 435 -10.57 27.28 56.97
CA GLU A 435 -9.40 26.96 57.79
C GLU A 435 -8.71 25.70 57.24
N GLU A 436 -9.46 24.62 56.98
CA GLU A 436 -8.93 23.40 56.37
C GLU A 436 -8.27 23.66 55.01
N ILE A 437 -8.86 24.54 54.17
CA ILE A 437 -8.23 24.91 52.88
C ILE A 437 -6.89 25.62 53.12
N ARG A 438 -6.79 26.50 54.13
CA ARG A 438 -5.52 27.19 54.44
C ARG A 438 -4.46 26.21 54.93
N GLU A 439 -4.84 25.26 55.77
CA GLU A 439 -3.94 24.21 56.26
C GLU A 439 -3.42 23.32 55.13
N LEU A 440 -4.31 22.85 54.26
CA LEU A 440 -3.93 22.04 53.08
C LEU A 440 -2.91 22.78 52.19
N ASN A 441 -3.14 24.06 51.94
CA ASN A 441 -2.22 24.88 51.14
C ASN A 441 -0.85 25.06 51.81
N ASN A 442 -0.81 25.22 53.13
CA ASN A 442 0.44 25.30 53.87
C ASN A 442 1.22 23.99 53.83
N ILE A 443 0.53 22.84 53.89
CA ILE A 443 1.15 21.52 53.78
C ILE A 443 1.75 21.32 52.39
N VAL A 444 1.02 21.64 51.32
CA VAL A 444 1.52 21.54 49.93
C VAL A 444 2.76 22.42 49.72
N ARG A 445 2.70 23.69 50.12
CA ARG A 445 3.84 24.62 50.02
C ARG A 445 5.06 24.15 50.82
N ASN A 446 4.84 23.50 51.97
CA ASN A 446 5.93 22.96 52.79
C ASN A 446 6.52 21.66 52.21
N MET A 447 5.73 20.88 51.47
CA MET A 447 6.22 19.69 50.76
C MET A 447 7.07 20.06 49.53
N GLU A 448 6.65 21.08 48.77
CA GLU A 448 7.41 21.59 47.61
C GLU A 448 8.75 22.26 48.00
N ARG A 449 8.87 22.72 49.25
CA ARG A 449 10.09 23.37 49.78
C ARG A 449 11.10 22.42 50.42
N LYS A 450 10.80 21.12 50.56
CA LYS A 450 11.80 20.15 51.03
C LYS A 450 12.62 19.64 49.83
N PRO A 451 13.92 19.97 49.71
CA PRO A 451 14.76 19.26 48.75
C PRO A 451 14.79 17.78 49.14
N LEU A 452 14.71 16.90 48.13
CA LEU A 452 15.05 15.48 48.27
C LEU A 452 16.45 15.41 48.89
N LYS A 453 16.53 15.10 50.19
CA LYS A 453 17.76 14.60 50.78
C LYS A 453 17.95 13.20 50.22
N ILE A 454 18.75 13.12 49.16
CA ILE A 454 19.34 11.88 48.69
C ILE A 454 20.29 11.44 49.82
N ASN A 455 19.96 10.32 50.46
CA ASN A 455 20.91 9.55 51.25
C ASN A 455 21.45 8.43 50.39
#